data_AF-A0A3D5UQ03-F1
#
_entry.id   AF-A0A3D5UQ03-F1
#
_cell.length_a   1.000
_cell.length_b   1.000
_cell.length_c   1.000
_cell.angle_alpha   90.00
_cell.angle_beta   90.00
_cell.angle_gamma   90.00
#
_symmetry.space_group_name_H-M   'P 1'
#
loop_
_entity.id
_entity.type
_entity.pdbx_description
1 polymer ?
#
loop_
_entity_poly.entity_id
_entity_poly.type
_entity_poly.pdbx_seq_one_letter_code
_entity_poly.pdbx_strand_id
1 'polypeptide(L)'
;FQTPRGGTKGILATPTIHGNFMLGPNAAFTDDREELKTTAEGLKEVAEIGKKTVPNVDFSKVITQFSGLRASMATYDFVIEESKKGFVNLIGIDSPGLTASPAIALKVEEIVKNSGLDLKEDPNFSSYRTPYIRLENMSNEEINELIAQEPTYGKIVCRCETITEGEIRDVLSRKVPVMTVDGIKRRARATSGRCQGGFCTPKVLDILSDVYGKDPTEITKNGPGANLLTGRTKVATGGGK
;
A
#
# COMPACT_ATOMS: atom_id res chain seq x y z
N PHE A 1 4.02 -26.67 0.14
CA PHE A 1 4.10 -25.94 -1.14
C PHE A 1 3.48 -26.81 -2.22
N GLN A 2 2.52 -26.28 -2.99
CA GLN A 2 1.88 -27.02 -4.10
C GLN A 2 2.72 -26.89 -5.36
N THR A 3 2.90 -27.97 -6.12
CA THR A 3 3.62 -27.92 -7.40
C THR A 3 2.87 -27.05 -8.41
N PRO A 4 3.53 -26.08 -9.07
CA PRO A 4 2.93 -25.25 -10.12
C PRO A 4 2.21 -26.07 -11.20
N ARG A 5 1.05 -25.59 -11.69
CA ARG A 5 0.33 -26.15 -12.84
C ARG A 5 -0.12 -25.02 -13.78
N GLY A 6 0.05 -25.20 -15.09
CA GLY A 6 -0.57 -24.38 -16.13
C GLY A 6 -0.28 -22.88 -16.04
N GLY A 7 0.99 -22.47 -15.96
CA GLY A 7 1.38 -21.05 -15.98
C GLY A 7 1.18 -20.30 -14.65
N THR A 8 0.63 -20.92 -13.61
CA THR A 8 0.52 -20.32 -12.28
C THR A 8 1.56 -20.91 -11.33
N LYS A 9 2.15 -20.07 -10.46
CA LYS A 9 3.03 -20.53 -9.35
C LYS A 9 2.24 -21.17 -8.19
N GLY A 10 0.92 -21.33 -8.34
CA GLY A 10 0.00 -21.80 -7.32
C GLY A 10 -0.33 -20.77 -6.25
N ILE A 11 -1.14 -21.20 -5.29
CA ILE A 11 -1.52 -20.40 -4.11
C ILE A 11 -0.51 -20.64 -2.99
N LEU A 12 0.03 -19.54 -2.50
CA LEU A 12 1.02 -19.51 -1.43
C LEU A 12 0.35 -19.12 -0.11
N ALA A 13 1.01 -19.52 0.96
CA ALA A 13 0.61 -19.25 2.32
C ALA A 13 1.82 -18.59 2.99
N THR A 14 1.81 -17.27 3.14
CA THR A 14 3.00 -16.49 3.51
C THR A 14 2.74 -15.60 4.72
N PRO A 15 3.65 -15.54 5.71
CA PRO A 15 3.62 -14.47 6.68
C PRO A 15 3.94 -13.14 5.99
N THR A 16 3.36 -12.06 6.48
CA THR A 16 3.77 -10.70 6.13
C THR A 16 4.77 -10.17 7.16
N ILE A 17 5.44 -9.06 6.87
CA ILE A 17 6.39 -8.43 7.79
C ILE A 17 5.75 -7.95 9.11
N HIS A 18 4.43 -7.90 9.16
CA HIS A 18 3.67 -7.45 10.33
C HIS A 18 2.97 -8.62 11.05
N GLY A 19 3.40 -9.85 10.79
CA GLY A 19 2.92 -11.06 11.48
C GLY A 19 1.55 -11.57 11.03
N ASN A 20 0.75 -10.79 10.27
CA ASN A 20 -0.47 -11.32 9.67
C ASN A 20 -0.15 -12.26 8.50
N PHE A 21 -1.05 -13.21 8.25
CA PHE A 21 -0.87 -14.25 7.22
C PHE A 21 -1.63 -13.89 5.95
N MET A 22 -1.07 -14.23 4.79
CA MET A 22 -1.68 -14.01 3.48
C MET A 22 -1.79 -15.34 2.73
N LEU A 23 -2.96 -15.60 2.15
CA LEU A 23 -3.19 -16.70 1.22
C LEU A 23 -3.51 -16.16 -0.16
N GLY A 24 -2.86 -16.72 -1.17
CA GLY A 24 -3.04 -16.36 -2.57
C GLY A 24 -1.70 -16.28 -3.32
N PRO A 25 -1.68 -15.62 -4.47
CA PRO A 25 -2.85 -15.20 -5.25
C PRO A 25 -3.44 -16.39 -6.02
N ASN A 26 -4.64 -16.23 -6.59
CA ASN A 26 -5.02 -17.01 -7.77
C ASN A 26 -4.51 -16.32 -9.05
N ALA A 27 -4.81 -16.88 -10.22
CA ALA A 27 -4.46 -16.27 -11.50
C ALA A 27 -5.59 -16.51 -12.51
N ALA A 28 -6.23 -15.41 -12.92
CA ALA A 28 -7.25 -15.40 -13.96
C ALA A 28 -6.82 -14.41 -15.05
N PHE A 29 -6.94 -14.83 -16.30
CA PHE A 29 -6.69 -13.97 -17.46
C PHE A 29 -7.93 -13.12 -17.74
N THR A 30 -7.70 -11.87 -18.12
CA THR A 30 -8.75 -10.93 -18.52
C THR A 30 -8.16 -9.91 -19.49
N ASP A 31 -8.96 -9.50 -20.47
CA ASP A 31 -8.63 -8.39 -21.37
C ASP A 31 -9.15 -7.04 -20.84
N ASP A 32 -9.96 -7.06 -19.78
CA ASP A 32 -10.49 -5.86 -19.13
C ASP A 32 -9.43 -5.23 -18.21
N ARG A 33 -9.05 -4.00 -18.53
CA ARG A 33 -8.02 -3.21 -17.81
C ARG A 33 -8.54 -2.63 -16.50
N GLU A 34 -9.84 -2.72 -16.23
CA GLU A 34 -10.48 -2.24 -15.02
C GLU A 34 -11.01 -3.38 -14.13
N GLU A 35 -10.73 -4.64 -14.48
CA GLU A 35 -11.14 -5.81 -13.70
C GLU A 35 -10.30 -5.95 -12.42
N LEU A 36 -10.69 -5.16 -11.42
CA LEU A 36 -10.07 -5.08 -10.10
C LEU A 36 -11.02 -5.60 -9.01
N LYS A 37 -12.03 -6.39 -9.38
CA LYS A 37 -12.97 -6.93 -8.39
C LYS A 37 -12.38 -8.16 -7.73
N THR A 38 -12.83 -8.40 -6.51
CA THR A 38 -12.61 -9.68 -5.83
C THR A 38 -13.90 -10.49 -5.99
N THR A 39 -13.83 -11.67 -6.60
CA THR A 39 -15.00 -12.51 -6.92
C THR A 39 -15.18 -13.63 -5.89
N ALA A 40 -16.43 -14.07 -5.69
CA ALA A 40 -16.73 -15.17 -4.78
C ALA A 40 -16.06 -16.47 -5.27
N GLU A 41 -16.02 -16.68 -6.58
CA GLU A 41 -15.39 -17.82 -7.24
C GLU A 41 -13.88 -17.82 -7.00
N GLY A 42 -13.21 -16.67 -7.18
CA GLY A 42 -11.77 -16.55 -6.93
C GLY A 42 -11.39 -16.75 -5.47
N LEU A 43 -12.21 -16.23 -4.54
CA LEU A 43 -12.01 -16.48 -3.10
C LEU A 43 -12.19 -17.95 -2.73
N LYS A 44 -13.18 -18.62 -3.34
CA LYS A 44 -13.41 -20.06 -3.13
C LYS A 44 -12.23 -20.88 -3.64
N GLU A 45 -11.70 -20.57 -4.81
CA GLU A 45 -10.49 -21.19 -5.37
C GLU A 45 -9.29 -21.04 -4.41
N VAL A 46 -9.04 -19.81 -3.93
CA VAL A 46 -7.98 -19.52 -2.95
C VAL A 46 -8.17 -20.35 -1.69
N ALA A 47 -9.41 -20.45 -1.20
CA ALA A 47 -9.71 -21.18 0.02
C ALA A 47 -9.50 -22.70 -0.12
N GLU A 48 -10.00 -23.30 -1.20
CA GLU A 48 -9.91 -24.75 -1.43
C GLU A 48 -8.46 -25.21 -1.64
N ILE A 49 -7.69 -24.50 -2.46
CA ILE A 49 -6.29 -24.84 -2.72
C ILE A 49 -5.42 -24.47 -1.51
N GLY A 50 -5.71 -23.34 -0.86
CA GLY A 50 -5.02 -22.90 0.36
C GLY A 50 -5.09 -23.94 1.49
N LYS A 51 -6.26 -24.57 1.70
CA LYS A 51 -6.47 -25.65 2.69
C LYS A 51 -5.59 -26.87 2.44
N LYS A 52 -5.15 -27.11 1.20
CA LYS A 52 -4.20 -28.22 0.93
C LYS A 52 -2.82 -27.95 1.53
N THR A 53 -2.46 -26.68 1.73
CA THR A 53 -1.18 -26.28 2.34
C THR A 53 -1.35 -26.01 3.84
N VAL A 54 -2.47 -25.40 4.25
CA VAL A 54 -2.78 -25.10 5.66
C VAL A 54 -4.19 -25.61 5.98
N PRO A 55 -4.36 -26.89 6.37
CA PRO A 55 -5.68 -27.52 6.52
C PRO A 55 -6.64 -26.82 7.49
N ASN A 56 -6.09 -26.27 8.57
CA ASN A 56 -6.87 -25.67 9.67
C ASN A 56 -6.97 -24.14 9.57
N VAL A 57 -6.78 -23.57 8.38
CA VAL A 57 -6.94 -22.12 8.19
C VAL A 57 -8.41 -21.72 8.39
N ASP A 58 -8.64 -20.70 9.22
CA ASP A 58 -9.96 -20.20 9.56
C ASP A 58 -10.30 -18.96 8.71
N PHE A 59 -11.07 -19.18 7.64
CA PHE A 59 -11.47 -18.11 6.72
C PHE A 59 -12.48 -17.12 7.33
N SER A 60 -13.09 -17.41 8.49
CA SER A 60 -13.92 -16.43 9.20
C SER A 60 -13.09 -15.27 9.78
N LYS A 61 -11.77 -15.45 9.88
CA LYS A 61 -10.82 -14.45 10.39
C LYS A 61 -10.19 -13.59 9.28
N VAL A 62 -10.67 -13.69 8.04
CA VAL A 62 -10.19 -12.82 6.95
C VAL A 62 -10.55 -11.37 7.28
N ILE A 63 -9.53 -10.52 7.36
CA ILE A 63 -9.70 -9.09 7.67
C ILE A 63 -9.65 -8.20 6.43
N THR A 64 -9.04 -8.68 5.33
CA THR A 64 -8.92 -7.92 4.08
C THR A 64 -8.82 -8.87 2.90
N GLN A 65 -9.30 -8.42 1.76
CA GLN A 65 -9.21 -9.09 0.46
C GLN A 65 -8.86 -8.04 -0.58
N PHE A 66 -8.11 -8.42 -1.61
CA PHE A 66 -7.77 -7.54 -2.70
C PHE A 66 -7.46 -8.36 -3.95
N SER A 67 -7.59 -7.72 -5.09
CA SER A 67 -7.08 -8.20 -6.37
C SER A 67 -6.19 -7.12 -6.98
N GLY A 68 -5.48 -7.48 -8.04
CA GLY A 68 -4.65 -6.57 -8.80
C GLY A 68 -4.40 -7.15 -10.18
N LEU A 69 -4.29 -6.26 -11.17
CA LEU A 69 -4.00 -6.63 -12.55
C LEU A 69 -2.50 -6.65 -12.77
N ARG A 70 -2.05 -7.67 -13.52
CA ARG A 70 -0.68 -7.75 -14.03
C ARG A 70 -0.72 -7.44 -15.51
N ALA A 71 0.11 -6.49 -15.94
CA ALA A 71 0.32 -6.23 -17.35
C ALA A 71 1.25 -7.29 -17.93
N SER A 72 0.73 -8.49 -18.16
CA SER A 72 1.47 -9.61 -18.76
C SER A 72 1.34 -9.58 -20.29
N MET A 73 2.29 -10.22 -20.97
CA MET A 73 2.26 -10.41 -22.43
C MET A 73 2.20 -11.90 -22.78
N ALA A 74 1.83 -12.21 -24.02
CA ALA A 74 1.87 -13.58 -24.54
C ALA A 74 3.32 -14.09 -24.70
N THR A 75 4.28 -13.18 -24.91
CA THR A 75 5.70 -13.49 -24.90
C THR A 75 6.18 -13.67 -23.46
N TYR A 76 7.17 -14.55 -23.28
CA TYR A 76 7.68 -14.88 -21.94
C TYR A 76 8.43 -13.72 -21.26
N ASP A 77 9.03 -12.83 -22.05
CA ASP A 77 9.88 -11.75 -21.53
C ASP A 77 9.23 -10.36 -21.73
N PHE A 78 9.68 -9.39 -20.93
CA PHE A 78 9.22 -8.01 -20.96
C PHE A 78 10.06 -7.14 -21.90
N VAL A 79 9.49 -6.02 -22.34
CA VAL A 79 10.12 -5.10 -23.30
C VAL A 79 10.63 -3.86 -22.56
N ILE A 80 11.89 -3.50 -22.79
CA ILE A 80 12.51 -2.24 -22.37
C ILE A 80 13.22 -1.63 -23.58
N GLU A 81 12.59 -0.66 -24.22
CA GLU A 81 13.13 -0.10 -25.47
C GLU A 81 12.71 1.35 -25.68
N GLU A 82 13.46 2.06 -26.52
CA GLU A 82 13.04 3.35 -27.07
C GLU A 82 12.30 3.13 -28.38
N SER A 83 10.98 3.32 -28.39
CA SER A 83 10.19 3.16 -29.64
C SER A 83 10.21 4.42 -30.51
N LYS A 84 10.48 5.57 -29.92
CA LYS A 84 10.72 6.87 -30.58
C LYS A 84 11.70 7.66 -29.74
N LYS A 85 12.49 8.53 -30.38
CA LYS A 85 13.45 9.38 -29.67
C LYS A 85 12.81 10.10 -28.46
N GLY A 86 13.35 9.88 -27.27
CA GLY A 86 12.87 10.40 -25.98
C GLY A 86 11.68 9.64 -25.38
N PHE A 87 11.25 8.50 -25.95
CA PHE A 87 10.09 7.74 -25.49
C PHE A 87 10.43 6.27 -25.24
N VAL A 88 10.75 5.97 -23.98
CA VAL A 88 11.14 4.64 -23.50
C VAL A 88 9.93 3.89 -22.94
N ASN A 89 9.68 2.70 -23.50
CA ASN A 89 8.62 1.78 -23.10
C ASN A 89 9.14 0.72 -22.14
N LEU A 90 8.38 0.46 -21.09
CA LEU A 90 8.55 -0.66 -20.16
C LEU A 90 7.25 -1.47 -20.17
N ILE A 91 7.18 -2.58 -20.90
CA ILE A 91 5.93 -3.30 -21.21
C ILE A 91 6.05 -4.75 -20.76
N GLY A 92 4.97 -5.31 -20.21
CA GLY A 92 4.91 -6.75 -19.89
C GLY A 92 5.61 -7.13 -18.60
N ILE A 93 6.04 -6.15 -17.79
CA ILE A 93 6.80 -6.41 -16.57
C ILE A 93 5.85 -6.94 -15.48
N ASP A 94 5.79 -8.26 -15.31
CA ASP A 94 5.05 -8.94 -14.25
C ASP A 94 5.97 -9.47 -13.13
N SER A 95 6.16 -10.77 -12.98
CA SER A 95 7.26 -11.35 -12.20
C SER A 95 8.52 -11.36 -13.08
N PRO A 96 9.45 -10.40 -12.95
CA PRO A 96 10.20 -10.09 -11.72
C PRO A 96 10.29 -8.58 -11.41
N GLY A 97 9.29 -7.79 -11.82
CA GLY A 97 9.40 -6.32 -11.89
C GLY A 97 9.92 -5.63 -10.63
N LEU A 98 9.40 -6.00 -9.47
CA LEU A 98 9.85 -5.41 -8.20
C LEU A 98 11.31 -5.76 -7.90
N THR A 99 11.68 -7.03 -8.02
CA THR A 99 13.03 -7.53 -7.73
C THR A 99 14.06 -7.07 -8.75
N ALA A 100 13.66 -6.91 -10.02
CA ALA A 100 14.53 -6.48 -11.10
C ALA A 100 14.57 -4.95 -11.27
N SER A 101 13.79 -4.18 -10.49
CA SER A 101 13.67 -2.73 -10.65
C SER A 101 14.99 -1.96 -10.69
N PRO A 102 16.05 -2.29 -9.91
CA PRO A 102 17.33 -1.60 -10.03
C PRO A 102 18.05 -1.89 -11.36
N ALA A 103 18.00 -3.14 -11.83
CA ALA A 103 18.62 -3.51 -13.11
C ALA A 103 17.87 -2.89 -14.30
N ILE A 104 16.54 -2.84 -14.22
CA ILE A 104 15.69 -2.15 -15.19
C ILE A 104 16.06 -0.66 -15.24
N ALA A 105 16.28 -0.01 -14.10
CA ALA A 105 16.69 1.39 -14.05
C ALA A 105 18.01 1.65 -14.79
N LEU A 106 19.03 0.81 -14.58
CA LEU A 106 20.31 0.90 -15.30
C LEU A 106 20.13 0.72 -16.81
N LYS A 107 19.24 -0.17 -17.24
CA LYS A 107 18.95 -0.34 -18.66
C LYS A 107 18.28 0.88 -19.26
N VAL A 108 17.33 1.48 -18.54
CA VAL A 108 16.65 2.72 -18.97
C VAL A 108 17.64 3.88 -19.03
N GLU A 109 18.56 3.99 -18.07
CA GLU A 109 19.64 4.99 -18.07
C GLU A 109 20.51 4.90 -19.34
N GLU A 110 20.93 3.69 -19.70
CA GLU A 110 21.70 3.44 -20.94
C GLU A 110 20.91 3.90 -22.18
N ILE A 111 19.62 3.55 -22.25
CA ILE A 111 18.75 3.93 -23.37
C ILE A 111 18.65 5.44 -23.48
N VAL A 112 18.32 6.16 -22.39
CA VAL A 112 18.14 7.62 -22.46
C VAL A 112 19.44 8.35 -22.77
N LYS A 113 20.59 7.83 -22.31
CA LYS A 113 21.92 8.34 -22.69
C LYS A 113 22.15 8.20 -24.19
N ASN A 114 21.90 7.02 -24.74
CA ASN A 114 22.03 6.75 -26.19
C ASN A 114 21.02 7.55 -27.03
N SER A 115 19.89 7.93 -26.44
CA SER A 115 18.87 8.80 -27.05
C SER A 115 19.32 10.27 -27.15
N GLY A 116 20.48 10.61 -26.58
CA GLY A 116 21.09 11.93 -26.61
C GLY A 116 20.84 12.78 -25.37
N LEU A 117 20.37 12.20 -24.25
CA LEU A 117 20.28 12.90 -22.99
C LEU A 117 21.66 13.00 -22.32
N ASP A 118 22.10 14.22 -22.02
CA ASP A 118 23.34 14.47 -21.27
C ASP A 118 23.11 14.19 -19.78
N LEU A 119 23.46 12.98 -19.35
CA LEU A 119 23.38 12.56 -17.95
C LEU A 119 24.64 13.00 -17.20
N LYS A 120 24.46 13.77 -16.13
CA LYS A 120 25.54 14.20 -15.23
C LYS A 120 25.33 13.62 -13.85
N GLU A 121 26.37 13.01 -13.31
CA GLU A 121 26.35 12.61 -11.90
C GLU A 121 26.23 13.85 -11.01
N ASP A 122 25.33 13.78 -10.03
CA ASP A 122 25.25 14.77 -8.96
C ASP A 122 26.10 14.28 -7.78
N PRO A 123 27.27 14.89 -7.51
CA PRO A 123 28.12 14.48 -6.41
C PRO A 123 27.50 14.73 -5.03
N ASN A 124 26.41 15.50 -4.95
CA ASN A 124 25.68 15.79 -3.72
C ASN A 124 24.46 14.87 -3.54
N PHE A 125 24.19 13.95 -4.47
CA PHE A 125 23.06 13.04 -4.35
C PHE A 125 23.23 12.12 -3.13
N SER A 126 22.23 12.13 -2.25
CA SER A 126 22.15 11.21 -1.12
C SER A 126 21.01 10.23 -1.33
N SER A 127 21.36 8.95 -1.48
CA SER A 127 20.40 7.84 -1.51
C SER A 127 19.82 7.53 -0.12
N TYR A 128 20.40 8.09 0.95
CA TYR A 128 19.96 7.84 2.30
C TYR A 128 18.61 8.50 2.56
N ARG A 129 17.64 7.69 2.96
CA ARG A 129 16.33 8.15 3.42
C ARG A 129 16.22 7.89 4.90
N THR A 130 16.07 8.94 5.69
CA THR A 130 15.77 8.82 7.13
C THR A 130 14.50 7.98 7.31
N PRO A 131 14.57 6.85 8.05
CA PRO A 131 13.40 6.05 8.33
C PRO A 131 12.42 6.85 9.19
N TYR A 132 11.14 6.54 9.05
CA TYR A 132 10.13 7.03 9.99
C TYR A 132 10.15 6.18 11.26
N ILE A 133 9.78 6.79 12.37
CA ILE A 133 9.74 6.15 13.68
C ILE A 133 8.67 5.06 13.68
N ARG A 134 9.03 3.91 14.22
CA ARG A 134 8.16 2.75 14.40
C ARG A 134 8.34 2.25 15.82
N LEU A 135 7.38 2.54 16.69
CA LEU A 135 7.50 2.20 18.12
C LEU A 135 7.59 0.69 18.35
N GLU A 136 7.03 -0.11 17.43
CA GLU A 136 7.11 -1.58 17.47
C GLU A 136 8.55 -2.13 17.43
N ASN A 137 9.54 -1.31 17.01
CA ASN A 137 10.95 -1.69 16.94
C ASN A 137 11.79 -1.08 18.08
N MET A 138 11.18 -0.41 19.05
CA MET A 138 11.87 0.31 20.14
C MET A 138 11.67 -0.39 21.48
N SER A 139 12.57 -0.14 22.43
CA SER A 139 12.41 -0.56 23.83
C SER A 139 11.42 0.34 24.57
N ASN A 140 10.91 -0.12 25.71
CA ASN A 140 9.98 0.69 26.51
C ASN A 140 10.65 1.96 27.06
N GLU A 141 11.94 1.89 27.37
CA GLU A 141 12.74 3.03 27.82
C GLU A 141 12.82 4.10 26.73
N GLU A 142 13.18 3.70 25.50
CA GLU A 142 13.23 4.59 24.33
C GLU A 142 11.86 5.21 24.03
N ILE A 143 10.78 4.42 24.11
CA ILE A 143 9.42 4.91 23.92
C ILE A 143 9.05 5.94 25.00
N ASN A 144 9.38 5.69 26.27
CA ASN A 144 9.06 6.62 27.36
C ASN A 144 9.82 7.94 27.23
N GLU A 145 11.09 7.89 26.84
CA GLU A 145 11.89 9.10 26.55
C GLU A 145 11.29 9.89 25.39
N LEU A 146 10.89 9.21 24.31
CA LEU A 146 10.27 9.85 23.16
C LEU A 146 8.92 10.49 23.52
N ILE A 147 8.11 9.83 24.36
CA ILE A 147 6.84 10.38 24.87
C ILE A 147 7.08 11.62 25.75
N ALA A 148 8.15 11.61 26.56
CA ALA A 148 8.50 12.76 27.39
C ALA A 148 8.90 13.99 26.56
N GLN A 149 9.53 13.77 25.40
CA GLN A 149 9.90 14.83 24.46
C GLN A 149 8.71 15.29 23.60
N GLU A 150 7.93 14.34 23.08
CA GLU A 150 6.80 14.57 22.18
C GLU A 150 5.59 13.71 22.61
N PRO A 151 4.66 14.28 23.40
CA PRO A 151 3.54 13.55 23.98
C PRO A 151 2.61 12.87 22.96
N THR A 152 2.62 13.25 21.68
CA THR A 152 1.81 12.60 20.64
C THR A 152 2.20 11.13 20.41
N TYR A 153 3.43 10.71 20.72
CA TYR A 153 3.82 9.29 20.72
C TYR A 153 3.16 8.48 21.84
N GLY A 154 2.56 9.12 22.85
CA GLY A 154 1.77 8.43 23.88
C GLY A 154 0.29 8.24 23.50
N LYS A 155 -0.17 8.85 22.41
CA LYS A 155 -1.59 8.89 22.03
C LYS A 155 -1.91 7.82 21.00
N ILE A 156 -2.47 6.68 21.43
CA ILE A 156 -2.86 5.60 20.51
C ILE A 156 -4.05 6.04 19.64
N VAL A 157 -3.85 6.00 18.32
CA VAL A 157 -4.87 6.27 17.30
C VAL A 157 -5.47 4.98 16.78
N CYS A 158 -4.66 4.00 16.39
CA CYS A 158 -5.12 2.72 15.89
C CYS A 158 -4.80 1.60 16.89
N ARG A 159 -5.79 1.19 17.68
CA ARG A 159 -5.62 0.12 18.68
C ARG A 159 -5.29 -1.24 18.08
N CYS A 160 -5.80 -1.56 16.89
CA CYS A 160 -5.55 -2.87 16.28
C CYS A 160 -4.08 -3.08 15.89
N GLU A 161 -3.38 -2.00 15.54
CA GLU A 161 -2.00 -2.02 15.05
C GLU A 161 -1.06 -1.27 16.00
N THR A 162 -1.59 -0.83 17.15
CA THR A 162 -0.89 -0.02 18.17
C THR A 162 -0.17 1.21 17.61
N ILE A 163 -0.78 1.88 16.62
CA ILE A 163 -0.19 3.07 15.98
C ILE A 163 -0.62 4.35 16.70
N THR A 164 0.35 5.22 16.96
CA THR A 164 0.21 6.47 17.70
C THR A 164 -0.01 7.68 16.79
N GLU A 165 -0.48 8.79 17.36
CA GLU A 165 -0.57 10.07 16.66
C GLU A 165 0.81 10.55 16.20
N GLY A 166 1.84 10.40 17.05
CA GLY A 166 3.21 10.75 16.73
C GLY A 166 3.76 10.02 15.51
N GLU A 167 3.53 8.70 15.40
CA GLU A 167 3.93 7.92 14.21
C GLU A 167 3.22 8.38 12.93
N ILE A 168 1.93 8.73 13.01
CA ILE A 168 1.17 9.25 11.86
C ILE A 168 1.74 10.61 11.43
N ARG A 169 1.97 11.52 12.37
CA ARG A 169 2.54 12.85 12.11
C ARG A 169 3.96 12.75 11.56
N ASP A 170 4.77 11.82 12.07
CA ASP A 170 6.11 11.57 11.58
C ASP A 170 6.11 11.04 10.15
N VAL A 171 5.15 10.19 9.78
CA VAL A 171 4.97 9.76 8.39
C VAL A 171 4.58 10.93 7.48
N LEU A 172 3.75 11.85 7.97
CA LEU A 172 3.27 13.01 7.23
C LEU A 172 4.33 14.10 7.03
N SER A 173 5.33 14.18 7.90
CA SER A 173 6.44 15.14 7.81
C SER A 173 7.48 14.77 6.73
N ARG A 174 7.38 13.58 6.13
CA ARG A 174 8.38 13.06 5.19
C ARG A 174 8.21 13.66 3.79
N LYS A 175 9.31 13.67 3.03
CA LYS A 175 9.41 14.27 1.68
C LYS A 175 8.35 13.78 0.67
N VAL A 176 7.87 12.54 0.82
CA VAL A 176 6.80 12.01 -0.03
C VAL A 176 5.47 12.26 0.68
N PRO A 177 4.61 13.17 0.17
CA PRO A 177 3.39 13.56 0.85
C PRO A 177 2.38 12.40 0.91
N VAL A 178 1.61 12.35 1.99
CA VAL A 178 0.62 11.30 2.25
C VAL A 178 -0.75 11.94 2.45
N MET A 179 -1.48 12.12 1.35
CA MET A 179 -2.66 13.00 1.33
C MET A 179 -4.01 12.28 1.53
N THR A 180 -4.00 10.96 1.75
CA THR A 180 -5.23 10.15 1.82
C THR A 180 -5.17 9.18 2.99
N VAL A 181 -6.34 8.70 3.43
CA VAL A 181 -6.44 7.70 4.52
C VAL A 181 -5.74 6.40 4.15
N ASP A 182 -5.91 5.89 2.93
CA ASP A 182 -5.18 4.70 2.46
C ASP A 182 -3.67 4.99 2.29
N GLY A 183 -3.27 6.26 2.13
CA GLY A 183 -1.86 6.66 2.20
C GLY A 183 -1.29 6.40 3.60
N ILE A 184 -2.00 6.82 4.64
CA ILE A 184 -1.66 6.51 6.04
C ILE A 184 -1.67 4.99 6.26
N LYS A 185 -2.66 4.26 5.72
CA LYS A 185 -2.71 2.79 5.76
C LYS A 185 -1.42 2.14 5.24
N ARG A 186 -0.92 2.59 4.09
CA ARG A 186 0.28 2.02 3.44
C ARG A 186 1.59 2.44 4.11
N ARG A 187 1.61 3.61 4.76
CA ARG A 187 2.84 4.21 5.28
C ARG A 187 3.01 4.01 6.79
N ALA A 188 1.94 4.18 7.57
CA ALA A 188 1.92 4.08 9.03
C ALA A 188 1.11 2.88 9.55
N ARG A 189 0.45 2.12 8.68
CA ARG A 189 -0.35 0.93 9.03
C ARG A 189 -1.64 1.18 9.84
N ALA A 190 -1.87 2.39 10.34
CA ALA A 190 -3.18 2.75 10.89
C ALA A 190 -4.28 2.50 9.84
N THR A 191 -5.41 1.89 10.27
CA THR A 191 -6.51 1.35 9.44
C THR A 191 -6.29 -0.03 8.80
N SER A 192 -5.12 -0.66 8.98
CA SER A 192 -4.83 -2.00 8.41
C SER A 192 -5.29 -3.18 9.26
N GLY A 193 -5.64 -2.96 10.53
CA GLY A 193 -5.96 -4.06 11.45
C GLY A 193 -7.36 -4.63 11.30
N ARG A 194 -7.77 -5.48 12.25
CA ARG A 194 -9.02 -6.25 12.17
C ARG A 194 -10.27 -5.43 11.84
N CYS A 195 -10.34 -4.18 12.31
CA CYS A 195 -11.47 -3.29 12.04
C CYS A 195 -11.45 -2.59 10.66
N GLN A 196 -10.37 -2.74 9.89
CA GLN A 196 -10.14 -2.07 8.59
C GLN A 196 -10.44 -0.56 8.60
N GLY A 197 -10.08 0.12 9.69
CA GLY A 197 -10.31 1.56 9.84
C GLY A 197 -11.66 1.94 10.45
N GLY A 198 -12.51 0.99 10.82
CA GLY A 198 -13.83 1.28 11.40
C GLY A 198 -13.82 2.17 12.66
N PHE A 199 -12.71 2.21 13.41
CA PHE A 199 -12.60 3.04 14.63
C PHE A 199 -11.61 4.20 14.51
N CYS A 200 -10.48 4.01 13.85
CA CYS A 200 -9.41 5.02 13.81
C CYS A 200 -9.52 6.00 12.64
N THR A 201 -10.37 5.74 11.63
CA THR A 201 -10.51 6.63 10.47
C THR A 201 -10.87 8.08 10.84
N PRO A 202 -11.82 8.36 11.75
CA PRO A 202 -12.12 9.75 12.14
C PRO A 202 -10.90 10.48 12.71
N LYS A 203 -10.13 9.83 13.59
CA LYS A 203 -8.90 10.41 14.14
C LYS A 203 -7.82 10.62 13.08
N VAL A 204 -7.68 9.68 12.15
CA VAL A 204 -6.74 9.82 11.02
C VAL A 204 -7.14 11.01 10.14
N LEU A 205 -8.43 11.20 9.90
CA LEU A 205 -8.95 12.36 9.18
C LEU A 205 -8.64 13.66 9.91
N ASP A 206 -8.87 13.72 11.22
CA ASP A 206 -8.56 14.89 12.04
C ASP A 206 -7.07 15.25 11.97
N ILE A 207 -6.17 14.25 12.06
CA ILE A 207 -4.71 14.47 11.97
C ILE A 207 -4.32 14.97 10.57
N LEU A 208 -4.86 14.36 9.51
CA LEU A 208 -4.60 14.81 8.14
C LEU A 208 -5.10 16.24 7.89
N SER A 209 -6.29 16.57 8.42
CA SER A 209 -6.90 17.90 8.34
C SER A 209 -6.06 18.94 9.04
N ASP A 210 -5.61 18.63 10.26
CA ASP A 210 -4.73 19.48 11.07
C ASP A 210 -3.37 19.71 10.40
N VAL A 211 -2.69 18.64 9.98
CA VAL A 211 -1.35 18.74 9.38
C VAL A 211 -1.36 19.51 8.05
N TYR A 212 -2.38 19.32 7.23
CA TYR A 212 -2.45 19.98 5.92
C TYR A 212 -3.30 21.26 5.91
N GLY A 213 -3.94 21.62 7.02
CA GLY A 213 -4.83 22.78 7.10
C GLY A 213 -6.03 22.70 6.15
N LYS A 214 -6.57 21.49 5.91
CA LYS A 214 -7.68 21.25 4.96
C LYS A 214 -8.97 20.95 5.68
N ASP A 215 -10.12 21.28 5.07
CA ASP A 215 -11.39 20.81 5.61
C ASP A 215 -11.46 19.28 5.54
N PRO A 216 -11.99 18.59 6.57
CA PRO A 216 -12.09 17.12 6.55
C PRO A 216 -12.83 16.55 5.34
N THR A 217 -13.74 17.32 4.72
CA THR A 217 -14.46 16.93 3.49
C THR A 217 -13.57 16.88 2.25
N GLU A 218 -12.41 17.54 2.26
CA GLU A 218 -11.43 17.50 1.17
C GLU A 218 -10.52 16.26 1.24
N ILE A 219 -10.53 15.53 2.37
CA ILE A 219 -9.69 14.35 2.54
C ILE A 219 -10.41 13.13 1.97
N THR A 220 -9.73 12.44 1.08
CA THR A 220 -10.26 11.25 0.40
C THR A 220 -9.69 9.97 0.99
N LYS A 221 -10.39 8.86 0.72
CA LYS A 221 -9.92 7.53 1.09
C LYS A 221 -8.66 7.17 0.32
N ASN A 222 -8.72 7.19 -1.01
CA ASN A 222 -7.65 6.66 -1.87
C ASN A 222 -7.43 7.45 -3.17
N GLY A 223 -7.92 8.69 -3.24
CA GLY A 223 -7.73 9.57 -4.40
C GLY A 223 -9.00 10.33 -4.79
N PRO A 224 -8.95 11.06 -5.91
CA PRO A 224 -10.09 11.83 -6.42
C PRO A 224 -11.36 10.98 -6.56
N GLY A 225 -12.51 11.52 -6.12
CA GLY A 225 -13.81 10.84 -6.19
C GLY A 225 -14.11 9.89 -5.01
N ALA A 226 -13.12 9.55 -4.19
CA ALA A 226 -13.30 8.67 -3.03
C ALA A 226 -13.51 9.45 -1.72
N ASN A 227 -14.51 10.34 -1.70
CA ASN A 227 -14.81 11.20 -0.56
C ASN A 227 -15.32 10.36 0.64
N LEU A 228 -14.76 10.61 1.82
CA LEU A 228 -15.20 9.97 3.07
C LEU A 228 -16.37 10.71 3.72
N LEU A 229 -16.37 12.03 3.57
CA LEU A 229 -17.38 12.95 4.10
C LEU A 229 -17.96 13.75 2.94
N THR A 230 -19.28 13.93 2.92
CA THR A 230 -19.99 14.69 1.87
C THR A 230 -20.45 16.07 2.35
N GLY A 231 -20.31 16.36 3.64
CA GLY A 231 -20.70 17.62 4.24
C GLY A 231 -21.04 17.48 5.73
N ARG A 232 -21.38 18.61 6.37
CA ARG A 232 -21.86 18.62 7.74
C ARG A 232 -23.36 18.27 7.76
N THR A 233 -23.75 17.34 8.62
CA THR A 233 -25.15 16.87 8.75
C THR A 233 -26.08 17.86 9.46
N LYS A 234 -25.58 18.94 10.07
CA LYS A 234 -26.40 20.01 10.67
C LYS A 234 -26.27 21.34 9.92
N VAL A 235 -27.00 21.42 8.81
CA VAL A 235 -27.98 22.49 8.62
C VAL A 235 -29.34 21.88 8.99
N ALA A 236 -29.55 21.57 10.28
CA ALA A 236 -30.80 20.97 10.74
C ALA A 236 -31.87 22.07 10.88
N THR A 237 -32.69 22.26 9.85
CA THR A 237 -33.77 23.26 9.80
C THR A 237 -35.14 22.72 10.21
N GLY A 238 -35.23 21.53 10.82
CA GLY A 238 -36.50 21.04 11.36
C GLY A 238 -36.53 19.54 11.60
N GLY A 239 -36.28 19.14 12.84
CA GLY A 239 -36.86 17.91 13.37
C GLY A 239 -38.23 18.26 13.93
N GLY A 240 -39.28 17.95 13.19
CA GLY A 240 -40.66 17.97 13.71
C GLY A 240 -40.79 17.00 14.88
N LYS A 241 -41.64 17.38 15.85
CA LYS A 241 -41.95 16.65 17.07
C LYS A 241 -42.33 15.19 16.83
#